data_AF-J9GF59-F1
#
_entry.id   AF-J9GF59-F1
#
_cell.length_a   1.000
_cell.length_b   1.000
_cell.length_c   1.000
_cell.angle_alpha   90.00
_cell.angle_beta   90.00
_cell.angle_gamma   90.00
#
_symmetry.space_group_name_H-M   'P 1'
#
loop_
_entity.id
_entity.type
_entity.pdbx_description
1 polymer ?
#
loop_
_entity_poly.entity_id
_entity_poly.type
_entity_poly.pdbx_seq_one_letter_code
_entity_poly.pdbx_strand_id
1 'polypeptide(L)'
;MKQEPIASSELIINSDGSIFHLHLRPEQLADKIILVGDPGRVPLVASHFETKECDVENREFRTITGIYQGKRITVVSTGIGCDNIDIVVNELDALANIDFETRTIRPELRQLQLVRIGTCGGL
;
A
#
# COMPACT_ATOMS: atom_id res chain seq x y z
N MET A 1 -22.85 14.04 11.05
CA MET A 1 -22.66 14.80 9.80
C MET A 1 -22.61 13.79 8.66
N LYS A 2 -23.36 13.99 7.57
CA LYS A 2 -23.19 13.15 6.37
C LYS A 2 -21.82 13.50 5.79
N GLN A 3 -20.99 12.50 5.54
CA GLN A 3 -19.73 12.72 4.85
C GLN A 3 -20.03 12.95 3.37
N GLU A 4 -19.47 14.01 2.79
CA GLU A 4 -19.57 14.27 1.36
C GLU A 4 -18.56 13.37 0.60
N PRO A 5 -18.92 12.87 -0.60
CA PRO A 5 -17.98 12.10 -1.43
C PRO A 5 -16.76 12.93 -1.82
N ILE A 6 -15.58 12.33 -1.77
CA ILE A 6 -14.31 12.93 -2.18
C ILE A 6 -14.30 13.14 -3.69
N ALA A 7 -13.93 14.34 -4.13
CA ALA A 7 -13.94 14.70 -5.54
C ALA A 7 -13.00 13.83 -6.37
N SER A 8 -13.34 13.59 -7.65
CA SER A 8 -12.50 12.79 -8.57
C SER A 8 -11.13 13.41 -8.84
N SER A 9 -11.01 14.74 -8.70
CA SER A 9 -9.75 15.47 -8.79
C SER A 9 -8.85 15.32 -7.56
N GLU A 10 -9.41 14.90 -6.41
CA GLU A 10 -8.68 14.79 -5.14
C GLU A 10 -8.25 13.34 -4.85
N LEU A 11 -9.07 12.36 -5.27
CA LEU A 11 -8.76 10.94 -5.19
C LEU A 11 -8.92 10.29 -6.55
N ILE A 12 -7.81 10.08 -7.26
CA ILE A 12 -7.82 9.41 -8.55
C ILE A 12 -7.89 7.90 -8.31
N ILE A 13 -8.88 7.24 -8.92
CA ILE A 13 -9.04 5.79 -8.92
C ILE A 13 -8.98 5.35 -10.37
N ASN A 14 -8.17 4.34 -10.66
CA ASN A 14 -8.00 3.78 -11.98
C ASN A 14 -9.28 3.08 -12.46
N SER A 15 -9.41 2.89 -13.77
CA SER A 15 -10.59 2.25 -14.38
C SER A 15 -10.81 0.79 -13.94
N ASP A 16 -9.77 0.13 -13.41
CA ASP A 16 -9.82 -1.24 -12.89
C ASP A 16 -10.11 -1.31 -11.38
N GLY A 17 -10.45 -0.17 -10.76
CA GLY A 17 -10.76 -0.05 -9.34
C GLY A 17 -9.53 0.04 -8.42
N SER A 18 -8.33 0.13 -8.99
CA SER A 18 -7.10 0.31 -8.20
C SER A 18 -6.80 1.77 -7.86
N ILE A 19 -6.03 1.99 -6.80
CA ILE A 19 -5.51 3.33 -6.45
C ILE A 19 -4.44 3.78 -7.46
N PHE A 20 -4.32 5.08 -7.67
CA PHE A 20 -3.65 5.65 -8.84
C PHE A 20 -2.17 5.26 -9.02
N HIS A 21 -1.30 5.41 -8.02
CA HIS A 21 0.13 5.13 -8.18
C HIS A 21 0.48 3.67 -7.84
N LEU A 22 -0.07 3.12 -6.75
CA LEU A 22 0.27 1.77 -6.29
C LEU A 22 -0.40 0.65 -7.11
N HIS A 23 -1.45 0.96 -7.87
CA HIS A 23 -2.23 -0.01 -8.65
C HIS A 23 -2.81 -1.15 -7.80
N LEU A 24 -2.98 -0.91 -6.50
CA LEU A 24 -3.58 -1.85 -5.56
C LEU A 24 -5.09 -1.62 -5.44
N ARG A 25 -5.82 -2.69 -5.15
CA ARG A 25 -7.21 -2.64 -4.71
C ARG A 25 -7.31 -2.79 -3.19
N PRO A 26 -8.35 -2.27 -2.53
CA PRO A 26 -8.50 -2.34 -1.06
C PRO A 26 -8.34 -3.75 -0.48
N GLU A 27 -8.85 -4.76 -1.18
CA GLU A 27 -8.81 -6.17 -0.77
C GLU A 27 -7.40 -6.78 -0.83
N GLN A 28 -6.45 -6.19 -1.55
CA GLN A 28 -5.07 -6.66 -1.68
C GLN A 28 -4.15 -6.13 -0.57
N LEU A 29 -4.66 -5.24 0.30
CA LEU A 29 -3.88 -4.61 1.37
C LEU A 29 -4.05 -5.33 2.71
N ALA A 30 -2.94 -5.76 3.30
CA ALA A 30 -2.89 -6.23 4.69
C ALA A 30 -2.72 -5.07 5.69
N ASP A 31 -3.09 -5.30 6.95
CA ASP A 31 -2.89 -4.30 8.02
C ASP A 31 -1.42 -4.20 8.47
N LYS A 32 -0.58 -5.20 8.16
CA LYS A 32 0.85 -5.22 8.49
C LYS A 32 1.67 -5.01 7.24
N ILE A 33 2.42 -3.92 7.21
CA ILE A 33 3.07 -3.44 6.00
C ILE A 33 4.57 -3.24 6.26
N ILE A 34 5.38 -3.86 5.41
CA ILE A 34 6.82 -3.64 5.34
C ILE A 34 7.10 -2.69 4.19
N LEU A 35 7.69 -1.54 4.50
CA LEU A 35 8.16 -0.59 3.50
C LEU A 35 9.63 -0.86 3.18
N VAL A 36 9.96 -0.99 1.90
CA VAL A 36 11.36 -1.06 1.43
C VAL A 36 11.63 0.08 0.44
N GLY A 37 12.88 0.49 0.26
CA GLY A 37 13.21 1.52 -0.75
C GLY A 37 13.23 0.94 -2.16
N ASP A 38 14.09 -0.06 -2.36
CA ASP A 38 14.35 -0.70 -3.65
C ASP A 38 13.23 -1.69 -4.05
N PRO A 39 12.62 -1.56 -5.25
CA PRO A 39 11.69 -2.55 -5.81
C PRO A 39 12.22 -3.98 -5.81
N GLY A 40 13.53 -4.15 -6.05
CA GLY A 40 14.18 -5.47 -6.03
C GLY A 40 14.18 -6.14 -4.65
N ARG A 41 13.97 -5.38 -3.56
CA ARG A 41 13.87 -5.92 -2.20
C ARG A 41 12.50 -6.51 -1.88
N VAL A 42 11.46 -6.12 -2.62
CA VAL A 42 10.09 -6.64 -2.45
C VAL A 42 10.03 -8.16 -2.65
N PRO A 43 10.47 -8.73 -3.79
CA PRO A 43 10.49 -10.19 -3.97
C PRO A 43 11.43 -10.91 -3.01
N LEU A 44 12.51 -10.26 -2.55
CA LEU A 44 13.41 -10.83 -1.54
C LEU A 44 12.69 -11.01 -0.20
N VAL A 45 12.01 -9.98 0.31
CA VAL A 45 11.19 -10.11 1.53
C VAL A 45 10.08 -11.13 1.34
N ALA A 46 9.36 -11.05 0.22
CA ALA A 46 8.26 -11.96 -0.08
C ALA A 46 8.71 -13.41 -0.36
N SER A 47 10.01 -13.67 -0.55
CA SER A 47 10.53 -15.04 -0.66
C SER A 47 10.37 -15.84 0.63
N HIS A 48 10.20 -15.15 1.77
CA HIS A 48 9.91 -15.76 3.06
C HIS A 48 8.42 -16.09 3.24
N PHE A 49 7.52 -15.58 2.40
CA PHE A 49 6.09 -15.82 2.53
C PHE A 49 5.75 -17.28 2.17
N GLU A 50 4.84 -17.87 2.94
CA GLU A 50 4.25 -19.18 2.71
C GLU A 50 3.38 -19.17 1.45
N THR A 51 2.64 -18.09 1.24
CA THR A 51 1.78 -17.88 0.06
C THR A 51 1.85 -16.42 -0.40
N LYS A 52 1.54 -16.19 -1.67
CA LYS A 52 1.44 -14.85 -2.28
C LYS A 52 0.04 -14.72 -2.89
N GLU A 53 -0.70 -13.71 -2.49
CA GLU A 53 -2.05 -13.42 -2.99
C GLU A 53 -2.04 -12.44 -4.16
N CYS A 54 -1.05 -11.54 -4.20
CA CYS A 54 -0.85 -10.59 -5.29
C CYS A 54 0.64 -10.25 -5.45
N ASP A 55 1.02 -9.88 -6.66
CA ASP A 55 2.31 -9.25 -7.01
C ASP A 55 1.98 -8.19 -8.07
N VAL A 56 2.00 -6.92 -7.66
CA VAL A 56 1.59 -5.77 -8.48
C VAL A 56 2.77 -4.83 -8.59
N GLU A 57 3.06 -4.34 -9.79
CA GLU A 57 4.17 -3.45 -10.04
C GLU A 57 3.75 -2.31 -10.97
N ASN A 58 4.04 -1.08 -10.57
CA ASN A 58 3.91 0.12 -11.36
C ASN A 58 5.09 1.04 -11.08
N ARG A 59 5.94 1.27 -12.09
CA ARG A 59 7.16 2.07 -11.97
C ARG A 59 8.05 1.58 -10.81
N GLU A 60 8.35 2.42 -9.83
CA GLU A 60 9.12 2.09 -8.63
C GLU A 60 8.28 1.51 -7.46
N PHE A 61 6.96 1.38 -7.64
CA PHE A 61 6.05 0.83 -6.64
C PHE A 61 5.73 -0.62 -6.98
N ARG A 62 6.37 -1.55 -6.28
CA ARG A 62 6.08 -2.98 -6.34
C ARG A 62 5.53 -3.41 -5.01
N THR A 63 4.43 -4.14 -5.03
CA THR A 63 3.75 -4.64 -3.84
C THR A 63 3.53 -6.14 -3.96
N ILE A 64 3.86 -6.88 -2.90
CA ILE A 64 3.45 -8.27 -2.74
C ILE A 64 2.75 -8.41 -1.40
N THR A 65 1.53 -8.94 -1.40
CA THR A 65 0.83 -9.36 -0.19
C THR A 65 0.84 -10.88 -0.11
N GLY A 66 0.96 -11.42 1.10
CA GLY A 66 1.01 -12.86 1.32
C GLY A 66 0.89 -13.22 2.80
N ILE A 67 1.15 -14.49 3.11
CA ILE A 67 1.12 -15.03 4.47
C ILE A 67 2.54 -15.36 4.93
N TYR A 68 2.90 -14.95 6.14
CA TYR A 68 4.13 -15.34 6.83
C TYR A 68 3.81 -15.72 8.27
N GLN A 69 4.11 -16.97 8.66
CA GLN A 69 3.81 -17.51 9.99
C GLN A 69 2.34 -17.31 10.37
N GLY A 70 1.43 -17.62 9.44
CA GLY A 70 -0.01 -17.43 9.62
C GLY A 70 -0.48 -15.97 9.69
N LYS A 71 0.39 -14.98 9.46
CA LYS A 71 0.04 -13.55 9.45
C LYS A 71 0.01 -13.03 8.02
N ARG A 72 -1.04 -12.30 7.67
CA ARG A 72 -1.13 -11.59 6.39
C ARG A 72 -0.27 -10.32 6.44
N ILE A 73 0.68 -10.21 5.50
CA ILE A 73 1.66 -9.12 5.44
C ILE A 73 1.75 -8.62 4.00
N THR A 74 1.79 -7.30 3.84
CA THR A 74 2.11 -6.61 2.59
C THR A 74 3.55 -6.10 2.65
N VAL A 75 4.35 -6.34 1.61
CA VAL A 75 5.61 -5.62 1.39
C VAL A 75 5.47 -4.73 0.16
N VAL A 76 5.86 -3.47 0.29
CA VAL A 76 5.77 -2.47 -0.80
C VAL A 76 7.06 -1.66 -0.91
N SER A 77 7.54 -1.43 -2.13
CA SER A 77 8.63 -0.49 -2.39
C SER A 77 8.13 0.94 -2.46
N THR A 78 8.89 1.84 -1.85
CA THR A 78 8.60 3.28 -1.78
C THR A 78 9.51 4.11 -2.65
N GLY A 79 10.43 3.51 -3.43
CA GLY A 79 11.50 4.27 -4.08
C GLY A 79 12.38 5.06 -3.09
N ILE A 80 12.90 6.19 -3.56
CA ILE A 80 13.85 7.06 -2.85
C ILE A 80 13.22 8.44 -2.72
N GLY A 81 13.30 9.03 -1.52
CA GLY A 81 12.79 10.39 -1.27
C GLY A 81 11.54 10.41 -0.40
N CYS A 82 11.31 11.56 0.24
CA CYS A 82 10.14 11.77 1.09
C CYS A 82 8.85 11.94 0.26
N ASP A 83 8.97 12.47 -0.94
CA ASP A 83 7.93 12.58 -1.96
C ASP A 83 7.35 11.21 -2.34
N ASN A 84 8.20 10.22 -2.62
CA ASN A 84 7.68 8.89 -2.93
C ASN A 84 7.04 8.21 -1.71
N ILE A 85 7.57 8.44 -0.50
CA ILE A 85 6.95 7.92 0.73
C ILE A 85 5.58 8.56 0.95
N ASP A 86 5.42 9.86 0.68
CA ASP A 86 4.15 10.56 0.79
C ASP A 86 3.09 9.95 -0.12
N ILE A 87 3.45 9.65 -1.38
CA ILE A 87 2.56 8.92 -2.31
C ILE A 87 2.13 7.58 -1.71
N VAL A 88 3.09 6.75 -1.30
CA VAL A 88 2.79 5.40 -0.79
C VAL A 88 1.90 5.47 0.45
N VAL A 89 2.23 6.31 1.44
CA VAL A 89 1.50 6.33 2.71
C VAL A 89 0.08 6.90 2.54
N ASN A 90 -0.10 7.96 1.74
CA ASN A 90 -1.43 8.49 1.45
C ASN A 90 -2.31 7.48 0.71
N GLU A 91 -1.76 6.77 -0.28
CA GLU A 91 -2.51 5.75 -1.01
C GLU A 91 -2.81 4.51 -0.17
N LEU A 92 -1.90 4.10 0.73
CA LEU A 92 -2.16 3.04 1.70
C LEU A 92 -3.30 3.40 2.66
N ASP A 93 -3.34 4.66 3.14
CA ASP A 93 -4.45 5.13 3.98
C ASP A 93 -5.77 5.14 3.19
N ALA A 94 -5.76 5.67 1.96
CA ALA A 94 -6.93 5.66 1.09
C ALA A 94 -7.47 4.24 0.86
N LEU A 95 -6.59 3.28 0.54
CA LEU A 95 -6.95 1.87 0.38
C LEU A 95 -7.59 1.27 1.64
N ALA A 96 -7.11 1.66 2.82
CA ALA A 96 -7.60 1.14 4.09
C ALA A 96 -8.93 1.77 4.51
N ASN A 97 -9.07 3.09 4.29
CA ASN A 97 -10.04 3.91 4.99
C ASN A 97 -11.05 4.62 4.09
N ILE A 98 -10.90 4.58 2.77
CA ILE A 98 -11.89 5.13 1.83
C ILE A 98 -12.64 3.98 1.19
N ASP A 99 -13.96 4.12 1.11
CA ASP A 99 -14.78 3.26 0.26
C ASP A 99 -14.72 3.76 -1.18
N PHE A 100 -14.15 2.97 -2.09
CA PHE A 100 -13.91 3.42 -3.47
C PHE A 100 -15.21 3.53 -4.29
N GLU A 101 -16.28 2.84 -3.90
CA GLU A 101 -17.56 2.91 -4.59
C GLU A 101 -18.31 4.18 -4.21
N THR A 102 -18.42 4.45 -2.91
CA THR A 102 -19.12 5.66 -2.42
C THR A 102 -18.24 6.89 -2.37
N ARG A 103 -16.92 6.70 -2.44
CA ARG A 103 -15.87 7.74 -2.31
C ARG A 103 -15.95 8.48 -0.98
N THR A 104 -16.40 7.82 0.08
CA THR A 104 -16.50 8.39 1.44
C THR A 104 -15.54 7.70 2.39
N ILE A 105 -15.17 8.39 3.47
CA ILE A 105 -14.35 7.80 4.52
C ILE A 105 -15.19 6.75 5.27
N ARG A 106 -14.58 5.60 5.56
CA ARG A 106 -15.23 4.55 6.32
C ARG A 106 -15.52 5.05 7.75
N PRO A 107 -16.68 4.70 8.34
CA PRO A 107 -17.03 5.17 9.69
C PRO A 107 -16.12 4.56 10.76
N GLU A 108 -15.66 3.33 10.53
CA GLU A 108 -14.65 2.66 11.35
C GLU A 108 -13.34 2.62 10.56
N LEU A 109 -12.29 3.22 11.13
CA LEU A 109 -10.99 3.32 10.49
C LEU A 109 -10.16 2.06 10.77
N ARG A 110 -9.56 1.51 9.73
CA ARG A 110 -8.54 0.47 9.84
C ARG A 110 -7.22 1.11 10.27
N GLN A 111 -6.58 0.48 11.26
CA GLN A 111 -5.26 0.88 11.71
C GLN A 111 -4.18 0.04 11.01
N LEU A 112 -3.33 0.70 10.24
CA LEU A 112 -2.18 0.07 9.60
C LEU A 112 -0.94 0.11 10.50
N GLN A 113 -0.14 -0.94 10.47
CA GLN A 113 1.16 -1.06 11.14
C GLN A 113 2.26 -1.06 10.08
N LEU A 114 3.07 -0.01 10.05
CA LEU A 114 4.11 0.18 9.05
C LEU A 114 5.49 0.05 9.67
N VAL A 115 6.36 -0.76 9.07
CA VAL A 115 7.78 -0.87 9.45
C VAL A 115 8.64 -0.67 8.21
N ARG A 116 9.52 0.32 8.22
CA ARG A 116 10.47 0.56 7.13
C ARG A 116 11.77 -0.21 7.35
N ILE A 117 12.14 -1.03 6.37
CA ILE A 117 13.43 -1.74 6.30
C ILE A 117 14.25 -1.12 5.17
N GLY A 118 15.02 -0.10 5.54
CA GLY A 118 15.86 0.68 4.64
C GLY A 118 17.35 0.41 4.81
N THR A 119 18.14 1.17 4.05
CA THR A 119 19.59 1.26 4.20
C THR A 119 19.95 2.67 4.63
N CYS A 120 20.98 2.83 5.45
CA CYS A 120 21.53 4.13 5.84
C CYS A 120 23.06 4.07 5.89
N GLY A 121 23.71 5.23 5.78
CA GLY A 121 25.12 5.36 6.15
C GLY A 121 25.25 5.52 7.66
N GLY A 122 26.26 4.88 8.26
CA GLY A 122 26.65 5.12 9.65
C GLY A 122 27.73 6.18 9.74
N LEU A 123 27.58 7.13 10.66
CA LEU A 123 28.54 8.18 11.00
C LEU A 123 28.85 8.12 12.50
#